data_AF-A0A6G0TLF6-F1
#
_entry.id   AF-A0A6G0TLF6-F1
#
_cell.length_a   1.000
_cell.length_b   1.000
_cell.length_c   1.000
_cell.angle_alpha   90.00
_cell.angle_beta   90.00
_cell.angle_gamma   90.00
#
_symmetry.space_group_name_H-M   'P 1'
#
loop_
_entity.id
_entity.type
_entity.pdbx_description
1 polymer ?
#
loop_
_entity_poly.entity_id
_entity_poly.type
_entity_poly.pdbx_seq_one_letter_code
_entity_poly.pdbx_strand_id
1 'polypeptide(L)'
;MQLGATSDPDDPATVENESLPPAKKVKLLVTDDSIEKNSSCSNFSSMLTASKLNAKNSCPAQSSSHSKYDIGLYINSSKKITDEDKIEILSHIWTQDAKYNFPTVDHGKFKRTFQLKWLDLFQWLTYSNNKNGSFCKFCVLFLNSHHVGKGLNTAVGTLVKDSIIKQLDTKRVKDISVNRAKLKPIIQTIRFCGRQQIALRGHEDWGRITMDEPDKNVGNFRSLLRYRAKSGDVILKEHLETTSSRELYTSPIIQNEMITIFGELIQSHLVNEISKAEFFTVLADETTDIT
;
A
#
# COMPACT_ATOMS: atom_id res chain seq x y z
N MET A 1 2.27 -18.11 -64.93
CA MET A 1 3.01 -19.36 -64.67
C MET A 1 2.64 -19.79 -63.25
N GLN A 2 1.97 -20.94 -63.12
CA GLN A 2 1.77 -21.78 -61.92
C GLN A 2 3.08 -22.00 -61.13
N LEU A 3 3.23 -22.48 -59.90
CA LEU A 3 2.52 -23.06 -58.73
C LEU A 3 3.64 -23.05 -57.61
N GLY A 4 3.47 -23.23 -56.30
CA GLY A 4 2.40 -23.78 -55.47
C GLY A 4 2.77 -23.69 -53.98
N ALA A 5 1.89 -24.26 -53.15
CA ALA A 5 1.88 -24.23 -51.69
C ALA A 5 2.61 -25.43 -51.04
N THR A 6 2.99 -25.31 -49.77
CA THR A 6 2.90 -26.38 -48.75
C THR A 6 2.75 -25.79 -47.34
N SER A 7 1.97 -26.49 -46.52
CA SER A 7 1.40 -26.21 -45.19
C SER A 7 2.20 -26.78 -43.99
N ASP A 8 2.11 -26.12 -42.83
CA ASP A 8 2.06 -26.50 -41.36
C ASP A 8 2.46 -27.93 -40.89
N PRO A 9 2.86 -28.23 -39.61
CA PRO A 9 2.32 -27.68 -38.33
C PRO A 9 3.22 -27.67 -37.03
N ASP A 10 2.68 -27.02 -35.98
CA ASP A 10 2.65 -27.28 -34.51
C ASP A 10 3.86 -27.75 -33.63
N ASP A 11 4.09 -26.92 -32.58
CA ASP A 11 4.38 -27.18 -31.14
C ASP A 11 5.74 -27.77 -30.64
N PRO A 12 6.12 -27.64 -29.34
CA PRO A 12 5.60 -26.80 -28.25
C PRO A 12 6.67 -26.06 -27.41
N ALA A 13 6.17 -25.18 -26.54
CA ALA A 13 6.89 -24.47 -25.49
C ALA A 13 7.61 -25.39 -24.47
N THR A 14 8.88 -25.08 -24.17
CA THR A 14 9.57 -25.53 -22.95
C THR A 14 9.55 -24.42 -21.90
N VAL A 15 8.73 -24.63 -20.87
CA VAL A 15 8.73 -23.88 -19.62
C VAL A 15 9.86 -24.41 -18.75
N GLU A 16 10.94 -23.64 -18.59
CA GLU A 16 11.90 -23.87 -17.52
C GLU A 16 11.49 -23.05 -16.28
N ASN A 17 11.16 -23.79 -15.22
CA ASN A 17 10.97 -23.30 -13.86
C ASN A 17 12.34 -22.91 -13.29
N GLU A 18 12.61 -21.62 -13.10
CA GLU A 18 13.62 -21.16 -12.15
C GLU A 18 12.98 -20.54 -10.92
N SER A 19 13.24 -21.21 -9.81
CA SER A 19 12.84 -20.88 -8.45
C SER A 19 13.33 -19.51 -8.01
N LEU A 20 12.41 -18.68 -7.51
CA LEU A 20 12.72 -17.43 -6.84
C LEU A 20 13.60 -17.70 -5.60
N PRO A 21 14.78 -17.06 -5.46
CA PRO A 21 15.60 -17.21 -4.27
C PRO A 21 14.90 -16.60 -3.04
N PRO A 22 15.09 -17.18 -1.84
CA PRO A 22 14.38 -16.75 -0.64
C PRO A 22 14.75 -15.31 -0.28
N ALA A 23 13.71 -14.49 -0.06
CA ALA A 23 13.86 -13.13 0.44
C ALA A 23 14.66 -13.14 1.75
N LYS A 24 15.83 -12.50 1.73
CA LYS A 24 16.63 -12.20 2.92
C LYS A 24 15.79 -11.34 3.87
N LYS A 25 15.48 -11.89 5.04
CA LYS A 25 14.93 -11.13 6.18
C LYS A 25 15.97 -10.10 6.62
N VAL A 26 15.72 -8.82 6.36
CA VAL A 26 16.41 -7.73 7.04
C VAL A 26 15.65 -7.45 8.34
N LYS A 27 16.36 -7.68 9.45
CA LYS A 27 15.95 -7.44 10.83
C LYS A 27 16.11 -5.94 11.11
N LEU A 28 15.00 -5.20 11.25
CA LEU A 28 15.01 -3.86 11.83
C LEU A 28 14.94 -4.01 13.36
N LEU A 29 16.09 -3.79 14.01
CA LEU A 29 16.23 -3.58 15.45
C LEU A 29 16.27 -2.08 15.71
N VAL A 30 15.29 -1.58 16.46
CA VAL A 30 15.40 -0.51 17.48
C VAL A 30 14.17 -0.78 18.37
N THR A 31 14.19 -0.88 19.69
CA THR A 31 14.94 -0.22 20.78
C THR A 31 15.07 -1.25 21.94
N ASP A 32 15.84 -1.14 23.04
CA ASP A 32 16.38 -0.04 23.85
C ASP A 32 17.61 -0.54 24.64
N ASP A 33 18.45 0.40 25.08
CA ASP A 33 19.52 0.21 26.05
C ASP A 33 19.00 -0.12 27.47
N SER A 34 19.38 -1.30 27.95
CA SER A 34 20.20 -1.58 29.15
C SER A 34 19.71 -1.32 30.61
N ILE A 35 19.93 -2.38 31.42
CA ILE A 35 20.21 -2.51 32.89
C ILE A 35 19.00 -2.71 33.83
N GLU A 36 18.61 -3.95 34.20
CA GLU A 36 19.15 -4.94 35.17
C GLU A 36 18.88 -4.66 36.68
N LYS A 37 18.14 -5.54 37.38
CA LYS A 37 18.65 -6.61 38.27
C LYS A 37 17.55 -7.39 39.05
N ASN A 38 17.54 -8.70 38.80
CA ASN A 38 17.50 -9.87 39.71
C ASN A 38 16.50 -10.00 40.88
N SER A 39 15.76 -11.12 40.91
CA SER A 39 16.00 -12.22 41.89
C SER A 39 15.21 -13.50 41.55
N SER A 40 15.83 -14.64 41.85
CA SER A 40 15.52 -16.06 41.62
C SER A 40 14.42 -16.61 42.56
N CYS A 41 13.71 -17.71 42.30
CA CYS A 41 14.09 -19.13 42.44
C CYS A 41 12.80 -19.96 42.20
N SER A 42 12.73 -20.94 41.26
CA SER A 42 13.09 -22.37 41.36
C SER A 42 12.14 -23.29 42.16
N ASN A 43 11.61 -24.30 41.43
CA ASN A 43 11.33 -25.69 41.82
C ASN A 43 10.10 -26.05 42.69
N PHE A 44 9.17 -26.87 42.15
CA PHE A 44 8.93 -28.30 42.48
C PHE A 44 7.73 -28.82 41.65
N SER A 45 7.91 -29.84 40.80
CA SER A 45 7.44 -31.24 40.96
C SER A 45 5.93 -31.34 41.30
N SER A 46 5.06 -32.07 40.60
CA SER A 46 5.22 -33.45 40.10
C SER A 46 3.96 -33.88 39.30
N MET A 47 4.18 -34.94 38.52
CA MET A 47 3.25 -35.83 37.81
C MET A 47 1.91 -36.11 38.51
N LEU A 48 0.82 -36.29 37.74
CA LEU A 48 0.21 -37.61 37.54
C LEU A 48 -0.87 -37.58 36.41
N THR A 49 -0.55 -38.33 35.35
CA THR A 49 -1.41 -39.26 34.57
C THR A 49 -2.91 -39.00 34.30
N ALA A 50 -3.22 -39.08 33.00
CA ALA A 50 -4.31 -39.83 32.33
C ALA A 50 -5.69 -39.86 33.00
N SER A 51 -6.78 -39.51 32.31
CA SER A 51 -7.40 -40.44 31.34
C SER A 51 -8.46 -39.76 30.47
N LYS A 52 -8.64 -40.30 29.26
CA LYS A 52 -9.56 -39.90 28.20
C LYS A 52 -11.03 -40.33 28.47
N LEU A 53 -11.95 -39.50 27.97
CA LEU A 53 -13.35 -39.75 27.53
C LEU A 53 -14.38 -39.98 28.67
N ASN A 54 -15.62 -39.47 28.65
CA ASN A 54 -16.47 -39.05 27.54
C ASN A 54 -17.56 -38.06 28.00
N ALA A 55 -18.27 -37.52 27.01
CA ALA A 55 -19.26 -36.45 26.96
C ALA A 55 -20.41 -36.39 27.98
N LYS A 56 -20.92 -35.14 28.07
CA LYS A 56 -22.20 -34.62 28.58
C LYS A 56 -22.31 -34.46 30.10
N ASN A 57 -22.13 -33.22 30.55
CA ASN A 57 -23.07 -32.61 31.48
C ASN A 57 -23.16 -31.09 31.25
N SER A 58 -24.40 -30.64 31.26
CA SER A 58 -24.91 -29.28 31.17
C SER A 58 -24.47 -28.39 32.34
N CYS A 59 -24.25 -27.11 32.01
CA CYS A 59 -24.50 -25.88 32.77
C CYS A 59 -24.05 -25.75 34.24
N PRO A 60 -23.65 -24.53 34.62
CA PRO A 60 -24.67 -23.65 35.17
C PRO A 60 -25.02 -22.58 34.15
N ALA A 61 -26.33 -22.48 33.89
CA ALA A 61 -26.91 -21.31 33.29
C ALA A 61 -26.60 -20.16 34.24
N GLN A 62 -25.67 -19.28 33.85
CA GLN A 62 -25.64 -17.95 34.39
C GLN A 62 -26.47 -17.09 33.44
N SER A 63 -27.67 -16.77 33.92
CA SER A 63 -28.71 -15.95 33.29
C SER A 63 -28.23 -15.10 32.12
N SER A 64 -28.65 -15.47 30.91
CA SER A 64 -28.64 -14.61 29.73
C SER A 64 -29.69 -13.49 29.90
N SER A 65 -29.54 -12.63 30.89
CA SER A 65 -30.17 -11.32 30.81
C SER A 65 -29.31 -10.52 29.83
N HIS A 66 -29.78 -10.37 28.60
CA HIS A 66 -29.21 -9.36 27.72
C HIS A 66 -29.33 -8.03 28.45
N SER A 67 -28.22 -7.51 28.96
CA SER A 67 -28.23 -6.21 29.61
C SER A 67 -28.74 -5.20 28.58
N LYS A 68 -29.83 -4.49 28.92
CA LYS A 68 -30.35 -3.36 28.12
C LYS A 68 -29.21 -2.38 27.79
N TYR A 69 -28.18 -2.33 28.62
CA TYR A 69 -27.03 -1.43 28.52
C TYR A 69 -25.81 -2.02 27.78
N ASP A 70 -25.95 -3.17 27.08
CA ASP A 70 -24.90 -3.64 26.16
C ASP A 70 -24.86 -2.73 24.91
N ILE A 71 -23.70 -2.10 24.68
CA ILE A 71 -23.51 -1.14 23.59
C ILE A 71 -23.79 -1.73 22.19
N GLY A 72 -23.65 -3.06 22.04
CA GLY A 72 -23.84 -3.77 20.79
C GLY A 72 -25.29 -3.80 20.31
N LEU A 73 -26.26 -3.53 21.19
CA LEU A 73 -27.68 -3.39 20.85
C LEU A 73 -27.97 -2.11 20.04
N TYR A 74 -27.10 -1.11 20.15
CA TYR A 74 -27.29 0.22 19.58
C TYR A 74 -26.50 0.46 18.28
N ILE A 75 -25.69 -0.51 17.86
CA ILE A 75 -24.93 -0.43 16.61
C ILE A 75 -25.87 -0.50 15.42
N ASN A 76 -25.79 0.48 14.51
CA ASN A 76 -26.63 0.59 13.32
C ASN A 76 -28.15 0.52 13.64
N SER A 77 -28.54 0.89 14.87
CA SER A 77 -29.94 0.93 15.26
C SER A 77 -30.69 1.96 14.44
N SER A 78 -31.74 1.52 13.74
CA SER A 78 -32.67 2.40 13.01
C SER A 78 -33.52 3.26 13.97
N LYS A 79 -33.59 2.84 15.24
CA LYS A 79 -34.30 3.56 16.29
C LYS A 79 -33.46 4.74 16.76
N LYS A 80 -34.01 5.95 16.62
CA LYS A 80 -33.43 7.18 17.16
C LYS A 80 -33.35 7.06 18.69
N ILE A 81 -32.15 7.16 19.23
CA ILE A 81 -31.87 7.14 20.67
C ILE A 81 -32.04 8.57 21.19
N THR A 82 -32.90 8.79 22.19
CA THR A 82 -33.08 10.12 22.79
C THR A 82 -31.89 10.49 23.67
N ASP A 83 -31.72 11.77 24.00
CA ASP A 83 -30.58 12.18 24.83
C ASP A 83 -30.70 11.63 26.26
N GLU A 84 -31.91 11.43 26.77
CA GLU A 84 -32.19 10.76 28.04
C GLU A 84 -31.73 9.30 28.01
N ASP A 85 -32.09 8.55 26.96
CA ASP A 85 -31.65 7.16 26.78
C ASP A 85 -30.12 7.08 26.69
N LYS A 86 -29.47 8.03 25.98
CA LYS A 86 -27.99 8.08 25.90
C LYS A 86 -27.36 8.26 27.27
N ILE A 87 -27.91 9.14 28.11
CA ILE A 87 -27.43 9.36 29.48
C ILE A 87 -27.63 8.11 30.33
N GLU A 88 -28.79 7.46 30.22
CA GLU A 88 -29.08 6.21 30.93
C GLU A 88 -28.09 5.10 30.54
N ILE A 89 -27.83 4.95 29.24
CA ILE A 89 -26.85 3.97 28.74
C ILE A 89 -25.45 4.31 29.23
N LEU A 90 -24.98 5.55 29.07
CA LEU A 90 -23.64 5.96 29.48
C LEU A 90 -23.38 5.78 30.99
N SER A 91 -24.40 5.91 31.82
CA SER A 91 -24.30 5.73 33.28
C SER A 91 -24.32 4.27 33.71
N HIS A 92 -24.96 3.38 32.95
CA HIS A 92 -25.12 1.96 33.28
C HIS A 92 -24.44 1.02 32.28
N ILE A 93 -23.43 1.50 31.55
CA ILE A 93 -22.71 0.70 30.55
C ILE A 93 -22.33 -0.65 31.15
N TRP A 94 -22.75 -1.69 30.46
CA TRP A 94 -22.45 -3.04 30.88
C TRP A 94 -20.92 -3.27 30.90
N THR A 95 -20.45 -3.84 32.00
CA THR A 95 -19.06 -4.23 32.22
C THR A 95 -19.00 -5.66 32.76
N GLN A 96 -17.94 -6.38 32.37
CA GLN A 96 -17.72 -7.77 32.77
C GLN A 96 -16.95 -7.86 34.09
N ASP A 97 -17.16 -8.96 34.82
CA ASP A 97 -16.33 -9.34 35.97
C ASP A 97 -14.93 -9.75 35.51
N ALA A 98 -13.93 -9.64 36.39
CA ALA A 98 -12.52 -9.95 36.14
C ALA A 98 -12.27 -11.39 35.64
N LYS A 99 -13.24 -12.30 35.84
CA LYS A 99 -13.18 -13.69 35.41
C LYS A 99 -13.71 -13.94 33.99
N TYR A 100 -14.11 -12.91 33.25
CA TYR A 100 -14.65 -13.08 31.91
C TYR A 100 -13.58 -13.49 30.90
N ASN A 101 -13.89 -14.55 30.13
CA ASN A 101 -13.01 -15.05 29.07
C ASN A 101 -13.30 -14.36 27.74
N PHE A 102 -12.47 -13.39 27.37
CA PHE A 102 -12.57 -12.71 26.08
C PHE A 102 -12.20 -13.65 24.91
N PRO A 103 -12.95 -13.59 23.78
CA PRO A 103 -12.61 -14.31 22.57
C PRO A 103 -11.17 -14.04 22.12
N THR A 104 -10.48 -15.11 21.70
CA THR A 104 -9.14 -15.02 21.10
C THR A 104 -9.28 -14.93 19.59
N VAL A 105 -8.63 -13.93 18.99
CA VAL A 105 -8.58 -13.73 17.55
C VAL A 105 -7.15 -13.99 17.06
N ASP A 106 -7.02 -14.80 16.01
CA ASP A 106 -5.74 -15.04 15.36
C ASP A 106 -5.33 -13.81 14.52
N HIS A 107 -4.12 -13.32 14.74
CA HIS A 107 -3.55 -12.20 14.01
C HIS A 107 -2.18 -12.59 13.45
N GLY A 108 -2.20 -13.38 12.38
CA GLY A 108 -1.01 -13.99 11.80
C GLY A 108 -0.44 -15.07 12.72
N LYS A 109 0.81 -14.89 13.18
CA LYS A 109 1.46 -15.83 14.11
C LYS A 109 1.09 -15.61 15.58
N PHE A 110 0.39 -14.52 15.89
CA PHE A 110 0.08 -14.12 17.25
C PHE A 110 -1.40 -14.27 17.53
N LYS A 111 -1.71 -14.81 18.70
CA LYS A 111 -3.07 -14.83 19.25
C LYS A 111 -3.28 -13.58 20.08
N ARG A 112 -4.39 -12.88 19.87
CA ARG A 112 -4.73 -11.66 20.61
C ARG A 112 -6.09 -11.82 21.28
N THR A 113 -6.15 -11.42 22.54
CA THR A 113 -7.38 -11.32 23.34
C THR A 113 -7.59 -9.86 23.76
N PHE A 114 -8.84 -9.47 23.94
CA PHE A 114 -9.16 -8.18 24.54
C PHE A 114 -8.64 -8.15 25.98
N GLN A 115 -7.99 -7.05 26.39
CA GLN A 115 -7.47 -6.91 27.74
C GLN A 115 -8.44 -6.07 28.56
N LEU A 116 -8.98 -6.63 29.66
CA LEU A 116 -9.96 -5.95 30.51
C LEU A 116 -9.47 -4.57 30.98
N LYS A 117 -8.18 -4.44 31.32
CA LYS A 117 -7.52 -3.18 31.73
C LYS A 117 -7.67 -2.04 30.73
N TRP A 118 -7.97 -2.32 29.46
CA TRP A 118 -8.24 -1.29 28.47
C TRP A 118 -9.51 -0.50 28.77
N LEU A 119 -10.48 -1.10 29.47
CA LEU A 119 -11.69 -0.39 29.93
C LEU A 119 -11.34 0.66 30.99
N ASP A 120 -10.33 0.39 31.83
CA ASP A 120 -9.85 1.35 32.84
C ASP A 120 -9.01 2.47 32.20
N LEU A 121 -8.21 2.13 31.19
CA LEU A 121 -7.32 3.07 30.51
C LEU A 121 -8.04 3.99 29.51
N PHE A 122 -9.10 3.49 28.87
CA PHE A 122 -9.79 4.18 27.80
C PHE A 122 -11.26 4.36 28.14
N GLN A 123 -11.58 5.48 28.80
CA GLN A 123 -12.94 5.76 29.26
C GLN A 123 -14.00 5.80 28.14
N TRP A 124 -13.58 6.03 26.89
CA TRP A 124 -14.44 5.99 25.71
C TRP A 124 -14.74 4.56 25.20
N LEU A 125 -13.97 3.56 25.64
CA LEU A 125 -14.03 2.17 25.19
C LEU A 125 -15.02 1.37 26.04
N THR A 126 -15.78 0.50 25.39
CA THR A 126 -16.67 -0.47 26.03
C THR A 126 -16.64 -1.77 25.24
N TYR A 127 -16.89 -2.90 25.89
CA TYR A 127 -16.98 -4.20 25.22
C TYR A 127 -18.44 -4.62 25.09
N SER A 128 -18.83 -5.17 23.95
CA SER A 128 -20.14 -5.78 23.76
C SER A 128 -20.00 -7.29 23.80
N ASN A 129 -20.72 -7.94 24.71
CA ASN A 129 -20.84 -9.39 24.74
C ASN A 129 -21.51 -9.90 23.46
N ASN A 130 -22.59 -9.23 23.08
CA ASN A 130 -23.44 -9.65 21.97
C ASN A 130 -22.72 -9.59 20.62
N LYS A 131 -21.71 -8.73 20.49
CA LYS A 131 -20.94 -8.54 19.27
C LYS A 131 -19.50 -9.07 19.36
N ASN A 132 -19.12 -9.65 20.50
CA ASN A 132 -17.77 -10.17 20.76
C ASN A 132 -16.66 -9.17 20.38
N GLY A 133 -16.86 -7.89 20.69
CA GLY A 133 -15.98 -6.83 20.21
C GLY A 133 -16.04 -5.57 21.05
N SER A 134 -15.00 -4.75 20.94
CA SER A 134 -14.90 -3.47 21.62
C SER A 134 -15.36 -2.31 20.73
N PHE A 135 -16.07 -1.36 21.32
CA PHE A 135 -16.67 -0.23 20.64
C PHE A 135 -16.37 1.08 21.37
N CYS A 136 -16.40 2.18 20.62
CA CYS A 136 -16.41 3.52 21.18
C CYS A 136 -17.84 3.87 21.59
N LYS A 137 -18.12 4.06 22.89
CA LYS A 137 -19.49 4.33 23.39
C LYS A 137 -20.09 5.60 22.80
N PHE A 138 -19.28 6.64 22.64
CA PHE A 138 -19.73 7.90 22.06
C PHE A 138 -20.01 7.77 20.57
N CYS A 139 -19.17 7.02 19.86
CA CYS A 139 -19.29 6.82 18.42
C CYS A 139 -20.56 6.03 18.07
N VAL A 140 -21.00 5.10 18.93
CA VAL A 140 -22.24 4.34 18.73
C VAL A 140 -23.46 5.19 19.10
N LEU A 141 -23.43 5.90 20.24
CA LEU A 141 -24.61 6.61 20.77
C LEU A 141 -24.90 7.96 20.11
N PHE A 142 -23.86 8.67 19.64
CA PHE A 142 -23.99 10.01 19.06
C PHE A 142 -23.83 10.00 17.53
N LEU A 143 -24.00 8.83 16.91
CA LEU A 143 -23.99 8.72 15.47
C LEU A 143 -25.27 9.34 14.88
N ASN A 144 -25.25 10.66 14.67
CA ASN A 144 -26.45 11.44 14.33
C ASN A 144 -26.90 11.27 12.87
N SER A 145 -26.16 10.53 12.04
CA SER A 145 -26.61 10.14 10.70
C SER A 145 -25.83 8.93 10.17
N HIS A 146 -26.37 8.29 9.15
CA HIS A 146 -25.65 7.27 8.38
C HIS A 146 -24.42 7.81 7.67
N HIS A 147 -24.08 9.11 7.75
CA HIS A 147 -22.98 9.70 7.05
C HIS A 147 -22.08 10.61 7.93
N VAL A 148 -20.79 10.68 7.62
CA VAL A 148 -19.79 11.52 8.30
C VAL A 148 -18.94 12.28 7.28
N GLY A 149 -18.16 13.24 7.78
CA GLY A 149 -17.26 14.09 7.00
C GLY A 149 -17.93 15.38 6.52
N LYS A 150 -17.11 16.32 6.04
CA LYS A 150 -17.59 17.58 5.44
C LYS A 150 -18.45 17.23 4.22
N GLY A 151 -19.75 17.55 4.31
CA GLY A 151 -20.73 17.28 3.25
C GLY A 151 -21.55 15.99 3.38
N LEU A 152 -21.43 15.21 4.47
CA LEU A 152 -22.22 13.98 4.70
C LEU A 152 -22.07 12.94 3.57
N ASN A 153 -20.91 12.86 2.92
CA ASN A 153 -20.70 11.98 1.76
C ASN A 153 -20.28 10.54 2.13
N THR A 154 -19.84 10.28 3.36
CA THR A 154 -19.24 9.00 3.73
C THR A 154 -20.17 8.21 4.64
N ALA A 155 -20.69 7.08 4.17
CA ALA A 155 -21.55 6.23 4.99
C ALA A 155 -20.78 5.67 6.22
N VAL A 156 -21.37 5.77 7.41
CA VAL A 156 -20.87 5.19 8.65
C VAL A 156 -21.41 3.76 8.81
N GLY A 157 -20.61 2.88 9.41
CA GLY A 157 -21.02 1.53 9.79
C GLY A 157 -20.06 0.44 9.33
N THR A 158 -19.12 0.77 8.45
CA THR A 158 -18.03 -0.14 8.08
C THR A 158 -16.89 0.05 9.08
N LEU A 159 -16.82 -0.83 10.09
CA LEU A 159 -15.61 -0.93 10.90
C LEU A 159 -14.42 -1.11 9.96
N VAL A 160 -13.39 -0.30 10.18
CA VAL A 160 -12.13 -0.41 9.47
C VAL A 160 -11.56 -1.80 9.74
N LYS A 161 -11.69 -2.70 8.77
CA LYS A 161 -11.34 -4.13 8.92
C LYS A 161 -9.82 -4.35 8.90
N ASP A 162 -9.10 -3.46 8.24
CA ASP A 162 -7.65 -3.53 8.08
C ASP A 162 -6.95 -2.55 9.01
N SER A 163 -5.80 -2.94 9.57
CA SER A 163 -5.01 -2.01 10.39
C SER A 163 -4.61 -0.76 9.61
N ILE A 164 -4.44 0.36 10.32
CA ILE A 164 -3.99 1.64 9.72
C ILE A 164 -2.66 1.44 8.97
N ILE A 165 -1.75 0.62 9.52
CA ILE A 165 -0.47 0.27 8.89
C ILE A 165 -0.71 -0.38 7.51
N LYS A 166 -1.58 -1.40 7.45
CA LYS A 166 -1.90 -2.10 6.20
C LYS A 166 -2.52 -1.16 5.17
N GLN A 167 -3.36 -0.22 5.60
CA GLN A 167 -3.94 0.78 4.70
C GLN A 167 -2.91 1.76 4.16
N LEU A 168 -2.00 2.25 5.01
CA LEU A 168 -0.91 3.13 4.61
C LEU A 168 0.02 2.45 3.60
N ASP A 169 0.39 1.19 3.85
CA ASP A 169 1.21 0.42 2.92
C ASP A 169 0.49 0.17 1.59
N THR A 170 -0.79 -0.19 1.64
CA THR A 170 -1.60 -0.40 0.42
C THR A 170 -1.67 0.88 -0.41
N LYS A 171 -1.92 2.02 0.24
CA LYS A 171 -1.94 3.32 -0.43
C LYS A 171 -0.58 3.66 -1.03
N ARG A 172 0.51 3.50 -0.27
CA ARG A 172 1.87 3.76 -0.75
C ARG A 172 2.21 2.92 -1.99
N VAL A 173 1.89 1.63 -1.97
CA VAL A 173 2.12 0.73 -3.12
C VAL A 173 1.30 1.20 -4.33
N LYS A 174 0.04 1.59 -4.13
CA LYS A 174 -0.81 2.14 -5.18
C LYS A 174 -0.23 3.42 -5.76
N ASP A 175 0.19 4.36 -4.93
CA ASP A 175 0.76 5.65 -5.37
C ASP A 175 2.06 5.44 -6.17
N ILE A 176 2.94 4.54 -5.72
CA ILE A 176 4.14 4.15 -6.47
C ILE A 176 3.77 3.58 -7.85
N SER A 177 2.77 2.71 -7.92
CA SER A 177 2.35 2.11 -9.20
C SER A 177 1.82 3.16 -10.18
N VAL A 178 1.02 4.11 -9.69
CA VAL A 178 0.47 5.20 -10.49
C VAL A 178 1.58 6.13 -10.98
N ASN A 179 2.49 6.54 -10.10
CA ASN A 179 3.60 7.42 -10.47
C ASN A 179 4.55 6.77 -11.48
N ARG A 180 4.81 5.45 -11.34
CA ARG A 180 5.58 4.69 -12.34
C ARG A 180 4.88 4.67 -13.70
N ALA A 181 3.56 4.49 -13.73
CA ALA A 181 2.79 4.51 -14.98
C ALA A 181 2.86 5.88 -15.67
N LYS A 182 2.82 6.97 -14.91
CA LYS A 182 2.98 8.35 -15.41
C LYS A 182 4.39 8.66 -15.92
N LEU A 183 5.42 8.15 -15.23
CA LEU A 183 6.83 8.40 -15.57
C LEU A 183 7.29 7.58 -16.78
N LYS A 184 6.74 6.38 -16.97
CA LYS A 184 7.08 5.47 -18.09
C LYS A 184 7.07 6.14 -19.47
N PRO A 185 6.00 6.82 -19.93
CA PRO A 185 5.99 7.47 -21.23
C PRO A 185 7.03 8.61 -21.36
N ILE A 186 7.35 9.29 -20.27
CA ILE A 186 8.35 10.36 -20.22
C ILE A 186 9.75 9.78 -20.47
N ILE A 187 10.12 8.75 -19.69
CA ILE A 187 11.39 8.02 -19.84
C ILE A 187 11.50 7.44 -21.25
N GLN A 188 10.43 6.83 -21.77
CA GLN A 188 10.40 6.26 -23.11
C GLN A 188 10.65 7.30 -24.21
N THR A 189 10.14 8.53 -24.03
CA THR A 189 10.35 9.62 -24.97
C THR A 189 11.80 10.07 -24.99
N ILE A 190 12.44 10.22 -23.82
CA ILE A 190 13.87 10.54 -23.73
C ILE A 190 14.72 9.42 -24.37
N ARG A 191 14.41 8.17 -24.05
CA ARG A 191 15.07 6.99 -24.64
C ARG A 191 14.94 6.98 -26.16
N PHE A 192 13.75 7.28 -26.68
CA PHE A 192 13.50 7.36 -28.12
C PHE A 192 14.40 8.42 -28.76
N CYS A 193 14.41 9.64 -28.23
CA CYS A 193 15.27 10.71 -28.75
C CYS A 193 16.75 10.33 -28.73
N GLY A 194 17.24 9.75 -27.63
CA GLY A 194 18.63 9.31 -27.51
C GLY A 194 19.00 8.21 -28.53
N ARG A 195 18.11 7.24 -28.77
CA ARG A 195 18.37 6.16 -29.75
C ARG A 195 18.31 6.62 -31.21
N GLN A 196 17.48 7.62 -31.50
CA GLN A 196 17.31 8.16 -32.85
C GLN A 196 18.23 9.35 -33.14
N GLN A 197 19.11 9.72 -32.20
CA GLN A 197 19.96 10.91 -32.30
C GLN A 197 19.16 12.21 -32.53
N ILE A 198 17.95 12.28 -31.97
CA ILE A 198 17.08 13.45 -32.06
C ILE A 198 17.35 14.35 -30.86
N ALA A 199 17.65 15.63 -31.11
CA ALA A 199 17.80 16.62 -30.06
C ALA A 199 16.51 16.74 -29.22
N LEU A 200 16.61 16.74 -27.89
CA LEU A 200 15.43 16.82 -27.02
C LEU A 200 14.84 18.23 -26.94
N ARG A 201 15.72 19.23 -26.86
CA ARG A 201 15.37 20.61 -26.47
C ARG A 201 15.04 21.48 -27.67
N GLY A 202 14.23 22.50 -27.42
CA GLY A 202 13.94 23.59 -28.35
C GLY A 202 14.22 24.94 -27.71
N HIS A 203 13.88 26.01 -28.41
CA HIS A 203 14.12 27.38 -27.91
C HIS A 203 13.21 27.73 -26.72
N GLU A 204 11.98 27.21 -26.68
CA GLU A 204 11.02 27.46 -25.61
C GLU A 204 10.56 26.15 -24.94
N ASP A 205 11.40 25.56 -24.10
CA ASP A 205 11.16 24.24 -23.48
C ASP A 205 10.52 24.26 -22.08
N TRP A 206 10.02 25.42 -21.64
CA TRP A 206 9.49 25.64 -20.28
C TRP A 206 7.95 25.66 -20.21
N GLY A 207 7.43 25.66 -18.99
CA GLY A 207 5.99 25.78 -18.72
C GLY A 207 5.18 24.49 -18.92
N ARG A 208 3.85 24.61 -18.78
CA ARG A 208 2.92 23.47 -18.88
C ARG A 208 2.82 22.96 -20.32
N ILE A 209 2.77 21.64 -20.50
CA ILE A 209 2.51 21.02 -21.81
C ILE A 209 0.99 20.95 -21.98
N THR A 210 0.46 21.73 -22.91
CA THR A 210 -0.96 21.70 -23.29
C THR A 210 -1.17 20.79 -24.50
N MET A 211 -2.43 20.38 -24.70
CA MET A 211 -2.82 19.60 -25.89
C MET A 211 -2.91 20.48 -27.15
N ASP A 212 -3.02 21.79 -27.02
CA ASP A 212 -3.00 22.68 -28.17
C ASP A 212 -1.61 22.74 -28.81
N GLU A 213 -1.57 22.95 -30.13
CA GLU A 213 -0.29 23.19 -30.82
C GLU A 213 0.20 24.61 -30.48
N PRO A 214 1.46 24.76 -30.05
CA PRO A 214 2.04 26.06 -29.72
C PRO A 214 2.45 26.78 -31.01
N ASP A 215 2.34 28.10 -31.00
CA ASP A 215 2.79 28.94 -32.11
C ASP A 215 4.31 28.91 -32.33
N LYS A 216 5.05 28.51 -31.29
CA LYS A 216 6.52 28.49 -31.27
C LYS A 216 7.06 27.09 -31.07
N ASN A 217 8.30 26.87 -31.52
CA ASN A 217 8.98 25.60 -31.37
C ASN A 217 9.38 25.32 -29.91
N VAL A 218 8.66 24.40 -29.28
CA VAL A 218 8.88 23.95 -27.89
C VAL A 218 9.84 22.75 -27.76
N GLY A 219 10.47 22.32 -28.86
CA GLY A 219 11.41 21.20 -28.86
C GLY A 219 10.75 19.83 -28.99
N ASN A 220 11.54 18.85 -29.44
CA ASN A 220 11.05 17.52 -29.80
C ASN A 220 10.48 16.75 -28.61
N PHE A 221 11.07 16.89 -27.41
CA PHE A 221 10.59 16.19 -26.22
C PHE A 221 9.13 16.56 -25.89
N ARG A 222 8.81 17.86 -25.87
CA ARG A 222 7.46 18.34 -25.56
C ARG A 222 6.47 18.00 -26.67
N SER A 223 6.87 18.14 -27.92
CA SER A 223 6.05 17.77 -29.08
C SER A 223 5.73 16.26 -29.11
N LEU A 224 6.69 15.40 -28.79
CA LEU A 224 6.48 13.96 -28.72
C LEU A 224 5.55 13.56 -27.57
N LEU A 225 5.67 14.18 -26.39
CA LEU A 225 4.74 13.93 -25.29
C LEU A 225 3.30 14.34 -25.66
N ARG A 226 3.13 15.49 -26.32
CA ARG A 226 1.82 15.92 -26.83
C ARG A 226 1.28 14.94 -27.87
N TYR A 227 2.11 14.53 -28.83
CA TYR A 227 1.74 13.55 -29.84
C TYR A 227 1.24 12.25 -29.20
N ARG A 228 2.00 11.69 -28.25
CA ARG A 228 1.61 10.48 -27.51
C ARG A 228 0.28 10.63 -26.78
N ALA A 229 0.08 11.74 -26.07
CA ALA A 229 -1.15 12.03 -25.36
C ALA A 229 -2.36 12.13 -26.31
N LYS A 230 -2.19 12.76 -27.48
CA LYS A 230 -3.21 12.82 -28.54
C LYS A 230 -3.46 11.47 -29.21
N SER A 231 -2.44 10.62 -29.31
CA SER A 231 -2.50 9.30 -29.93
C SER A 231 -3.00 8.17 -29.01
N GLY A 232 -3.57 8.50 -27.84
CA GLY A 232 -4.25 7.53 -26.97
C GLY A 232 -3.52 7.13 -25.70
N ASP A 233 -2.41 7.78 -25.34
CA ASP A 233 -1.77 7.61 -24.03
C ASP A 233 -2.59 8.35 -22.95
N VAL A 234 -3.70 7.73 -22.52
CA VAL A 234 -4.66 8.34 -21.57
C VAL A 234 -4.01 8.70 -20.24
N ILE A 235 -3.11 7.85 -19.73
CA ILE A 235 -2.41 8.09 -18.47
C ILE A 235 -1.50 9.31 -18.58
N LEU A 236 -0.73 9.42 -19.66
CA LEU A 236 0.08 10.62 -19.90
C LEU A 236 -0.79 11.85 -20.07
N LYS A 237 -1.88 11.75 -20.85
CA LYS A 237 -2.79 12.87 -21.08
C LYS A 237 -3.37 13.41 -19.78
N GLU A 238 -3.96 12.54 -18.97
CA GLU A 238 -4.51 12.90 -17.66
C GLU A 238 -3.42 13.50 -16.76
N HIS A 239 -2.21 12.93 -16.77
CA HIS A 239 -1.08 13.44 -16.00
C HIS A 239 -0.72 14.88 -16.38
N LEU A 240 -0.64 15.18 -17.67
CA LEU A 240 -0.29 16.52 -18.17
C LEU A 240 -1.41 17.56 -17.89
N GLU A 241 -2.68 17.14 -17.90
CA GLU A 241 -3.85 18.02 -17.74
C GLU A 241 -4.26 18.26 -16.28
N THR A 242 -4.07 17.29 -15.38
CA THR A 242 -4.59 17.37 -13.99
C THR A 242 -3.52 17.69 -12.96
N THR A 243 -2.27 17.33 -13.21
CA THR A 243 -1.20 17.38 -12.21
C THR A 243 -0.67 18.80 -12.01
N SER A 244 -0.18 19.08 -10.80
CA SER A 244 0.51 20.34 -10.49
C SER A 244 1.84 20.46 -11.25
N SER A 245 2.30 21.68 -11.51
CA SER A 245 3.53 21.90 -12.30
C SER A 245 4.78 21.22 -11.72
N ARG A 246 4.82 21.01 -10.40
CA ARG A 246 5.96 20.42 -9.67
C ARG A 246 6.07 18.91 -9.85
N GLU A 247 5.02 18.25 -10.30
CA GLU A 247 4.93 16.79 -10.40
C GLU A 247 4.85 16.30 -11.85
N LEU A 248 5.05 17.19 -12.83
CA LEU A 248 4.96 16.83 -14.25
C LEU A 248 6.13 15.94 -14.70
N TYR A 249 7.28 15.97 -14.02
CA TYR A 249 8.51 15.25 -14.39
C TYR A 249 9.07 15.60 -15.78
N THR A 250 8.73 16.78 -16.31
CA THR A 250 9.14 17.24 -17.65
C THR A 250 10.19 18.36 -17.62
N SER A 251 10.66 18.76 -16.44
CA SER A 251 11.60 19.88 -16.32
C SER A 251 12.98 19.55 -16.90
N PRO A 252 13.75 20.56 -17.32
CA PRO A 252 15.13 20.36 -17.77
C PRO A 252 16.02 19.59 -16.78
N ILE A 253 15.81 19.78 -15.49
CA ILE A 253 16.54 19.09 -14.42
C ILE A 253 16.23 17.59 -14.47
N ILE A 254 14.95 17.24 -14.47
CA ILE A 254 14.52 15.83 -14.52
C ILE A 254 14.94 15.17 -15.84
N GLN A 255 14.88 15.89 -16.96
CA GLN A 255 15.39 15.38 -18.24
C GLN A 255 16.88 15.06 -18.15
N ASN A 256 17.69 15.96 -17.59
CA ASN A 256 19.12 15.73 -17.40
C ASN A 256 19.40 14.56 -16.46
N GLU A 257 18.67 14.44 -15.34
CA GLU A 257 18.79 13.29 -14.44
C GLU A 257 18.52 11.97 -15.16
N MET A 258 17.46 11.90 -15.98
CA MET A 258 17.17 10.71 -16.79
C MET A 258 18.26 10.41 -17.82
N ILE A 259 18.82 11.45 -18.45
CA ILE A 259 19.94 11.30 -19.40
C ILE A 259 21.17 10.76 -18.68
N THR A 260 21.51 11.31 -17.51
CA THR A 260 22.64 10.83 -16.69
C THR A 260 22.44 9.36 -16.32
N ILE A 261 21.26 8.97 -15.85
CA ILE A 261 20.96 7.56 -15.52
C ILE A 261 21.12 6.66 -16.76
N PHE A 262 20.65 7.09 -17.93
CA PHE A 262 20.89 6.32 -19.15
C PHE A 262 22.38 6.21 -19.48
N GLY A 263 23.13 7.29 -19.35
CA GLY A 263 24.58 7.31 -19.55
C GLY A 263 25.30 6.33 -18.62
N GLU A 264 24.99 6.37 -17.32
CA GLU A 264 25.56 5.47 -16.30
C GLU A 264 25.25 4.00 -16.59
N LEU A 265 24.01 3.68 -16.99
CA LEU A 265 23.60 2.32 -17.33
C LEU A 265 24.35 1.80 -18.58
N ILE A 266 24.45 2.62 -19.62
CA ILE A 266 25.17 2.28 -20.85
C ILE A 266 26.65 2.08 -20.54
N GLN A 267 27.26 3.03 -19.82
CA GLN A 267 28.67 2.96 -19.44
C GLN A 267 28.96 1.72 -18.60
N SER A 268 28.12 1.43 -17.59
CA SER A 268 28.28 0.25 -16.74
C SER A 268 28.21 -1.04 -17.55
N HIS A 269 27.29 -1.11 -18.51
CA HIS A 269 27.18 -2.25 -19.41
C HIS A 269 28.44 -2.40 -20.28
N LEU A 270 28.90 -1.32 -20.91
CA LEU A 270 30.11 -1.33 -21.75
C LEU A 270 31.36 -1.71 -20.96
N VAL A 271 31.55 -1.15 -19.76
CA VAL A 271 32.69 -1.50 -18.89
C VAL A 271 32.68 -2.97 -18.51
N ASN A 272 31.50 -3.54 -18.24
CA ASN A 272 31.35 -4.96 -17.94
C ASN A 272 31.63 -5.86 -19.15
N GLU A 273 31.33 -5.42 -20.37
CA GLU A 273 31.69 -6.17 -21.58
C GLU A 273 33.19 -6.08 -21.87
N ILE A 274 33.77 -4.88 -21.76
CA ILE A 274 35.21 -4.66 -21.98
C ILE A 274 36.05 -5.43 -20.96
N SER A 275 35.65 -5.45 -19.69
CA SER A 275 36.40 -6.13 -18.64
C SER A 275 36.42 -7.66 -18.79
N LYS A 276 35.46 -8.23 -19.53
CA LYS A 276 35.41 -9.66 -19.86
C LYS A 276 36.14 -10.00 -21.15
N ALA A 277 36.44 -9.01 -21.99
CA ALA A 277 37.15 -9.23 -23.23
C ALA A 277 38.64 -9.50 -22.95
N GLU A 278 39.22 -10.48 -23.63
CA GLU A 278 40.65 -10.79 -23.52
C GLU A 278 41.51 -9.66 -24.12
N PHE A 279 41.03 -9.06 -25.21
CA PHE A 279 41.67 -7.97 -25.91
C PHE A 279 40.63 -6.92 -26.32
N PHE A 280 41.03 -5.64 -26.30
CA PHE A 280 40.25 -4.55 -26.89
C PHE A 280 41.18 -3.61 -27.65
N THR A 281 40.64 -2.89 -28.63
CA THR A 281 41.38 -1.91 -29.43
C THR A 281 40.73 -0.55 -29.27
N VAL A 282 41.55 0.50 -29.16
CA VAL A 282 41.10 1.89 -29.09
C VAL A 282 41.38 2.54 -30.44
N LEU A 283 40.35 3.07 -31.08
CA LEU A 283 40.46 3.91 -32.27
C LEU A 283 40.33 5.36 -31.82
N ALA A 284 41.34 6.18 -32.10
CA ALA A 284 41.30 7.62 -31.88
C ALA A 284 41.15 8.32 -33.24
N ASP A 285 40.16 9.19 -33.35
CA ASP A 285 39.92 10.05 -34.51
C ASP A 285 40.06 11.51 -34.09
N GLU A 286 40.68 12.34 -34.92
CA GLU A 286 40.93 13.77 -34.64
C GLU A 286 40.15 14.63 -35.64
N THR A 287 39.42 15.61 -35.12
CA THR A 287 38.68 16.59 -35.93
C THR A 287 39.17 17.99 -35.58
N THR A 288 39.53 18.80 -36.58
CA THR A 288 39.85 20.21 -36.38
C THR A 288 38.63 21.07 -36.70
N ASP A 289 38.19 21.87 -35.73
CA ASP A 289 37.17 22.88 -35.98
C ASP A 289 37.76 23.99 -36.87
N ILE A 290 37.09 24.29 -37.98
CA ILE A 290 37.48 25.39 -38.86
C ILE A 290 36.98 26.68 -38.20
N THR A 291 37.90 27.41 -37.56
CA THR A 291 37.65 28.76 -37.01
C THR A 291 37.55 29.82 -38.09
#